data_AF-A0A4Y4XPI2-F1
#
_entry.id   AF-A0A4Y4XPI2-F1
#
_cell.length_a   1.000
_cell.length_b   1.000
_cell.length_c   1.000
_cell.angle_alpha   90.00
_cell.angle_beta   90.00
_cell.angle_gamma   90.00
#
_symmetry.space_group_name_H-M   'P 1'
#
loop_
_entity.id
_entity.type
_entity.pdbx_description
1 polymer ?
#
loop_
_entity_poly.entity_id
_entity_poly.type
_entity_poly.pdbx_seq_one_letter_code
_entity_poly.pdbx_strand_id
1 'polypeptide(L)' 'INNKLDTESGKIQIFSQKCADFKLADFKGHPTWFEPAEWLGSKMAEIYPFHLISPHPKYRVNSQLDNTWVRNVYKIQG' A
#
# COMPACT_ATOMS: atom_id res chain seq x y z
N ILE A 1 26.91 -18.91 -7.65
CA ILE A 1 25.50 -18.82 -8.12
C ILE A 1 25.57 -18.43 -9.59
N ASN A 2 25.05 -19.26 -10.50
CA ASN A 2 25.23 -19.05 -11.95
C ASN A 2 24.39 -17.87 -12.49
N ASN A 3 23.26 -17.56 -11.85
CA ASN A 3 22.42 -16.39 -12.12
C ASN A 3 22.20 -15.62 -10.81
N LYS A 4 23.15 -14.75 -10.45
CA LYS A 4 23.13 -14.01 -9.18
C LYS A 4 22.10 -12.87 -9.25
N LEU A 5 21.30 -12.67 -8.21
CA LEU A 5 20.51 -11.44 -8.04
C LEU A 5 21.40 -10.29 -7.59
N ASP A 6 20.97 -9.05 -7.85
CA ASP A 6 21.66 -7.85 -7.38
C ASP A 6 21.35 -7.56 -5.89
N THR A 7 21.73 -8.51 -5.04
CA THR A 7 21.63 -8.46 -3.59
C THR A 7 22.97 -8.83 -2.97
N GLU A 8 23.18 -8.50 -1.70
CA GLU A 8 24.44 -8.75 -0.98
C GLU A 8 24.82 -10.23 -0.98
N SER A 9 23.83 -11.13 -0.83
CA SER A 9 24.03 -12.59 -0.85
C SER A 9 23.99 -13.20 -2.26
N GLY A 10 23.51 -12.44 -3.24
CA GLY A 10 23.23 -12.94 -4.58
C GLY A 10 22.01 -13.83 -4.71
N LYS A 11 21.18 -13.90 -3.66
CA LYS A 11 19.95 -14.68 -3.55
C LYS A 11 18.80 -13.78 -3.12
N ILE A 12 17.58 -14.31 -3.09
CA ILE A 12 16.45 -13.67 -2.42
C ILE A 12 16.79 -13.55 -0.93
N GLN A 13 16.61 -12.35 -0.36
CA GLN A 13 16.86 -12.09 1.06
C GLN A 13 15.56 -12.15 1.86
N ILE A 14 15.35 -13.25 2.58
CA ILE A 14 14.25 -13.36 3.55
C ILE A 14 14.52 -12.44 4.76
N PHE A 15 15.79 -12.28 5.11
CA PHE A 15 16.26 -11.35 6.13
C PHE A 15 17.35 -10.44 5.55
N SER A 16 17.29 -9.14 5.88
CA SER A 16 18.29 -8.12 5.54
C SER A 16 18.84 -7.48 6.81
N GLN A 17 20.13 -7.75 7.09
CA GLN A 17 20.83 -7.14 8.21
C GLN A 17 20.91 -5.61 8.06
N LYS A 18 21.17 -5.13 6.84
CA LYS A 18 21.18 -3.70 6.50
C LYS A 18 19.89 -2.99 6.93
N CYS A 19 18.73 -3.61 6.66
CA CYS A 19 17.43 -3.08 7.10
C CYS A 19 17.27 -3.11 8.62
N ALA A 20 17.74 -4.17 9.30
CA ALA A 20 17.70 -4.28 10.76
C ALA A 20 18.58 -3.23 11.45
N ASP A 21 19.74 -2.91 10.87
CA ASP A 21 20.72 -1.96 11.43
C ASP A 21 20.22 -0.51 11.45
N PHE A 22 19.19 -0.16 10.67
CA PHE A 22 18.53 1.14 10.76
C PHE A 22 17.81 1.37 12.10
N LYS A 23 17.53 0.30 12.87
CA LYS A 23 16.93 0.37 14.22
C LYS A 23 15.65 1.21 14.30
N LEU A 24 14.85 1.19 13.23
CA LEU A 24 13.55 1.86 13.18
C LEU A 24 12.49 1.09 13.96
N ALA A 25 11.56 1.82 14.57
CA ALA A 25 10.51 1.22 15.40
C ALA A 25 9.50 0.42 14.56
N ASP A 26 9.13 0.98 13.41
CA ASP A 26 8.08 0.56 12.47
C ASP A 26 8.61 -0.26 11.28
N PHE A 27 9.90 -0.59 11.27
CA PHE A 27 10.55 -1.32 10.18
C PHE A 27 11.58 -2.33 10.71
N LYS A 28 11.61 -3.55 10.15
CA LYS A 28 12.47 -4.66 10.60
C LYS A 28 13.20 -5.30 9.43
N GLY A 29 14.24 -6.08 9.73
CA GLY A 29 15.03 -6.81 8.72
C GLY A 29 14.29 -7.95 8.01
N HIS A 30 13.05 -8.26 8.40
CA HIS A 30 12.21 -9.28 7.78
C HIS A 30 10.73 -8.89 7.85
N PRO A 31 9.85 -9.52 7.05
CA PRO A 31 8.41 -9.28 7.11
C PRO A 31 7.87 -9.46 8.54
N THR A 32 7.12 -8.46 9.00
CA THR A 32 6.53 -8.40 10.35
C THR A 32 5.19 -7.67 10.25
N TRP A 33 4.21 -8.06 11.05
CA TRP A 33 2.94 -7.34 11.16
C TRP A 33 3.07 -6.11 12.06
N PHE A 34 2.56 -4.97 11.61
CA PHE A 34 2.40 -3.75 12.38
C PHE A 34 0.96 -3.32 12.34
N GLU A 35 0.42 -2.89 13.48
CA GLU A 35 -0.94 -2.37 13.50
C GLU A 35 -0.99 -1.01 12.76
N PRO A 36 -1.90 -0.84 11.78
CA PRO A 36 -2.10 0.45 11.11
C PRO A 36 -2.68 1.50 12.05
N ALA A 37 -2.53 2.79 11.70
CA ALA A 37 -3.09 3.89 12.48
C ALA A 37 -4.63 3.81 12.63
N GLU A 38 -5.33 3.40 11.57
CA GLU A 38 -6.76 3.13 11.56
C GLU A 38 -7.07 1.89 10.71
N TRP A 39 -7.94 1.03 11.21
CA TRP A 39 -8.40 -0.16 10.49
C TRP A 39 -9.70 -0.69 11.12
N LEU A 40 -10.36 -1.64 10.46
CA LEU A 40 -11.66 -2.17 10.87
C LEU A 40 -11.66 -2.77 12.30
N GLY A 41 -10.51 -3.24 12.79
CA GLY A 41 -10.35 -3.76 14.15
C GLY A 41 -9.90 -2.74 15.20
N SER A 42 -9.67 -1.48 14.81
CA SER A 42 -9.23 -0.43 15.74
C SER A 42 -10.40 0.16 16.53
N LYS A 43 -10.11 0.75 17.71
CA LYS A 43 -11.10 1.51 18.50
C LYS A 43 -11.78 2.64 17.70
N MET A 44 -11.09 3.17 16.70
CA MET A 44 -11.63 4.23 15.85
C MET A 44 -12.83 3.76 15.03
N ALA A 45 -12.93 2.47 14.73
CA ALA A 45 -14.06 1.88 14.00
C ALA A 45 -15.38 1.94 14.78
N GLU A 46 -15.34 2.13 16.11
CA GLU A 46 -16.54 2.34 16.93
C GLU A 46 -17.20 3.70 16.66
N ILE A 47 -16.41 4.70 16.28
CA ILE A 47 -16.86 6.07 15.96
C ILE A 47 -17.05 6.25 14.45
N TYR A 48 -16.13 5.68 13.65
CA TYR A 48 -16.11 5.77 12.19
C TYR A 48 -16.17 4.36 11.57
N PRO A 49 -17.38 3.79 11.37
CA PRO A 49 -17.53 2.37 11.05
C PRO A 49 -17.25 2.02 9.58
N PHE A 50 -17.09 3.01 8.70
CA PHE A 50 -16.87 2.80 7.28
C PHE A 50 -15.43 3.05 6.89
N HIS A 51 -14.84 2.07 6.20
CA HIS A 51 -13.53 2.22 5.60
C HIS A 51 -13.65 2.81 4.19
N LEU A 52 -12.98 3.94 3.95
CA LEU A 52 -12.99 4.61 2.64
C LEU A 52 -12.01 3.93 1.69
N ILE A 53 -12.54 3.22 0.69
CA ILE A 53 -11.74 2.60 -0.37
C ILE A 53 -11.58 3.61 -1.52
N SER A 54 -10.34 3.91 -1.90
CA SER A 54 -9.99 4.84 -2.99
C SER A 54 -9.19 4.14 -4.13
N PRO A 55 -9.79 3.15 -4.80
CA PRO A 55 -9.08 2.39 -5.83
C PRO A 55 -8.94 3.24 -7.10
N HIS A 56 -8.01 2.85 -7.97
CA HIS A 56 -7.86 3.52 -9.25
C HIS A 56 -9.15 3.45 -10.10
N PRO A 57 -9.54 4.55 -10.77
CA PRO A 57 -10.77 4.60 -11.55
C PRO A 57 -10.68 3.74 -12.82
N LYS A 58 -11.75 3.02 -13.16
CA LYS A 58 -11.81 2.12 -14.33
C LYS A 58 -11.63 2.85 -15.69
N TYR A 59 -12.19 4.05 -15.81
CA TYR A 59 -12.29 4.76 -17.09
C TYR A 59 -11.35 5.98 -17.20
N ARG A 60 -10.43 6.14 -16.24
CA ARG A 60 -9.52 7.29 -16.20
C ARG A 60 -8.12 6.84 -15.79
N VAL A 61 -7.16 7.68 -16.13
CA VAL A 61 -5.83 7.65 -15.52
C VAL A 61 -5.76 8.80 -14.52
N ASN A 62 -5.86 8.47 -13.23
CA ASN A 62 -5.89 9.45 -12.15
C ASN A 62 -7.01 10.50 -12.38
N SER A 63 -6.65 11.78 -12.53
CA SER A 63 -7.59 12.89 -12.79
C SER A 63 -7.86 13.15 -14.27
N GLN A 64 -7.09 12.55 -15.19
CA GLN A 64 -7.26 12.80 -16.61
C GLN A 64 -8.64 12.33 -17.07
N LEU A 65 -9.26 13.10 -17.97
CA LEU A 65 -10.61 12.88 -18.53
C LEU A 65 -11.79 13.13 -17.56
N ASP A 66 -11.55 13.55 -16.32
CA ASP A 66 -12.64 13.80 -15.34
C ASP A 66 -13.56 14.98 -15.69
N ASN A 67 -13.05 15.90 -16.49
CA ASN A 67 -13.76 17.08 -16.99
C ASN A 67 -14.33 16.87 -18.41
N THR A 68 -14.38 15.63 -18.88
CA THR A 68 -14.90 15.26 -20.20
C THR A 68 -16.23 14.52 -20.08
N TRP A 69 -16.83 14.16 -21.22
CA TRP A 69 -18.05 13.35 -21.26
C TRP A 69 -17.91 11.99 -20.56
N VAL A 70 -16.70 11.47 -20.38
CA VAL A 70 -16.42 10.22 -19.64
C VAL A 70 -16.95 10.31 -18.21
N ARG A 71 -16.96 11.50 -17.60
CA ARG A 71 -17.55 11.75 -16.28
C ARG A 71 -19.00 11.25 -16.19
N ASN A 72 -19.78 11.44 -17.25
CA ASN A 72 -21.20 11.08 -17.29
C ASN A 72 -21.42 9.57 -17.34
N VAL A 73 -20.39 8.78 -17.67
CA VAL A 73 -20.48 7.33 -17.80
C VAL A 73 -20.44 6.62 -16.45
N TYR A 74 -19.69 7.12 -15.46
CA TYR A 74 -19.41 6.36 -14.23
C TYR A 74 -19.57 7.14 -12.92
N LYS A 75 -19.65 8.48 -12.94
CA LYS A 75 -19.95 9.21 -11.70
C LYS A 75 -21.42 9.05 -11.35
N ILE A 76 -21.69 8.88 -10.05
CA ILE A 76 -23.05 8.92 -9.50
C ILE A 76 -23.62 10.31 -9.81
N GLN A 77 -24.76 10.35 -10.49
CA GLN A 77 -25.52 11.58 -10.69
C GLN A 77 -26.35 11.78 -9.42
N GLY A 78 -26.14 12.93 -8.75
CA GLY A 78 -26.88 13.30 -7.55
C GLY A 78 -28.34 13.63 -7.83
#